data_AF-K6DL95-F1
#
_entry.id   AF-K6DL95-F1
#
_cell.length_a   1.000
_cell.length_b   1.000
_cell.length_c   1.000
_cell.angle_alpha   90.00
_cell.angle_beta   90.00
_cell.angle_gamma   90.00
#
_symmetry.space_group_name_H-M   'P 1'
#
loop_
_entity.id
_entity.type
_entity.pdbx_description
1 polymer ?
#
loop_
_entity_poly.entity_id
_entity_poly.type
_entity_poly.pdbx_seq_one_letter_code
_entity_poly.pdbx_strand_id
1 'polypeptide(L)'
;MEINYRIAHSIPGRLRVIIPALDHNNAYITIERMFSNLKGINKVRIEPIIQSMVIEYEPEIVGRNMILRYISLFFRQSRFDSMDRFRFQAGSDLRKDVFRSLCTGVLILAAYVRKGFSPRPDFFVYAAVISTAYMVLTHGENKFRHPDVITGIASMFSLGVNNLLQVAMITWAVNALEIFHDMRRSQRLLYI
;
A
#
# COMPACT_ATOMS: atom_id res chain seq x y z
N MET A 1 4.73 24.77 -4.52
CA MET A 1 5.33 23.45 -4.78
C MET A 1 5.08 23.09 -6.24
N GLU A 2 6.12 23.03 -7.05
CA GLU A 2 6.02 22.66 -8.47
C GLU A 2 5.86 21.14 -8.60
N ILE A 3 5.16 20.69 -9.64
CA ILE A 3 5.08 19.26 -9.94
C ILE A 3 6.38 18.86 -10.60
N ASN A 4 7.02 17.84 -10.03
CA ASN A 4 8.20 17.25 -10.61
C ASN A 4 7.78 16.40 -11.82
N TYR A 5 7.99 16.92 -13.03
CA TYR A 5 7.89 16.15 -14.27
C TYR A 5 9.15 16.37 -15.11
N ARG A 6 9.53 15.35 -15.89
CA ARG A 6 10.68 15.43 -16.79
C ARG A 6 10.21 15.22 -18.23
N ILE A 7 10.56 16.14 -19.12
CA ILE A 7 10.31 15.94 -20.56
C ILE A 7 11.28 14.87 -21.05
N ALA A 8 10.76 13.74 -21.51
CA ALA A 8 11.58 12.69 -22.11
C ALA A 8 11.89 13.04 -23.56
N HIS A 9 10.86 13.33 -24.36
CA HIS A 9 11.00 13.77 -25.77
C HIS A 9 9.98 14.87 -26.07
N SER A 10 10.38 15.82 -26.91
CA SER A 10 9.51 16.90 -27.39
C SER A 10 9.77 17.16 -28.87
N ILE A 11 8.88 16.69 -29.72
CA ILE A 11 8.88 16.98 -31.15
C ILE A 11 7.55 17.66 -31.52
N PRO A 12 7.50 18.43 -32.63
CA PRO A 12 6.25 18.97 -33.12
C PRO A 12 5.21 17.86 -33.27
N GLY A 13 4.07 18.03 -32.60
CA GLY A 13 2.94 17.12 -32.63
C GLY A 13 3.05 15.89 -31.72
N ARG A 14 4.17 15.70 -31.00
CA ARG A 14 4.29 14.63 -30.00
C ARG A 14 5.15 15.04 -28.81
N LEU A 15 4.57 14.95 -27.62
CA LEU A 15 5.21 15.23 -26.36
C LEU A 15 5.22 13.96 -25.50
N ARG A 16 6.40 13.58 -24.99
CA ARG A 16 6.54 12.51 -24.00
C ARG A 16 7.08 13.08 -22.71
N VAL A 17 6.36 12.86 -21.62
CA VAL A 17 6.70 13.33 -20.28
C VAL A 17 6.79 12.15 -19.33
N ILE A 18 7.66 12.24 -18.34
CA ILE A 18 7.74 11.33 -17.20
C ILE A 18 7.18 12.06 -16.00
N ILE A 19 6.15 11.49 -15.39
CA ILE A 19 5.36 12.08 -14.32
C ILE A 19 5.30 11.06 -13.17
N PRO A 20 6.14 11.22 -12.12
CA PRO A 20 6.18 10.28 -11.00
C PRO A 20 4.86 10.09 -10.26
N ALA A 21 3.95 11.06 -10.35
CA ALA A 21 2.61 10.95 -9.78
C ALA A 21 1.72 9.87 -10.44
N LEU A 22 2.17 9.23 -11.53
CA LEU A 22 1.45 8.15 -12.21
C LEU A 22 1.68 6.76 -11.61
N ASP A 23 2.69 6.58 -10.76
CA ASP A 23 3.17 5.28 -10.25
C ASP A 23 2.08 4.44 -9.55
N HIS A 24 1.14 5.11 -8.87
CA HIS A 24 0.08 4.47 -8.07
C HIS A 24 -1.33 4.79 -8.54
N ASN A 25 -1.49 5.38 -9.74
CA ASN A 25 -2.79 5.87 -10.18
C ASN A 25 -3.52 4.84 -11.06
N ASN A 26 -4.41 4.05 -10.44
CA ASN A 26 -5.27 3.09 -11.14
C ASN A 26 -6.28 3.74 -12.10
N ALA A 27 -6.42 5.07 -12.09
CA ALA A 27 -7.34 5.79 -12.96
C ALA A 27 -6.68 6.32 -14.26
N TYR A 28 -5.54 5.77 -14.69
CA TYR A 28 -4.82 6.25 -15.89
C TYR A 28 -5.70 6.27 -17.15
N ILE A 29 -6.62 5.31 -17.34
CA ILE A 29 -7.59 5.31 -18.45
C ILE A 29 -8.48 6.57 -18.42
N THR A 30 -8.86 7.03 -17.23
CA THR A 30 -9.69 8.24 -17.07
C THR A 30 -8.87 9.48 -17.41
N ILE A 31 -7.60 9.51 -16.99
CA ILE A 31 -6.67 10.60 -17.32
C ILE A 31 -6.46 10.67 -18.83
N GLU A 32 -6.21 9.54 -19.49
CA GLU A 32 -6.08 9.46 -20.95
C GLU A 32 -7.31 10.06 -21.64
N ARG A 33 -8.51 9.61 -21.30
CA ARG A 33 -9.76 10.15 -21.89
C ARG A 33 -9.92 11.64 -21.64
N MET A 34 -9.63 12.11 -20.42
CA MET A 34 -9.77 13.52 -20.07
C MET A 34 -8.86 14.40 -20.93
N PHE A 35 -7.58 14.04 -21.06
CA PHE A 35 -6.65 14.80 -21.90
C PHE A 35 -6.94 14.63 -23.39
N SER A 36 -7.39 13.45 -23.84
CA SER A 36 -7.83 13.22 -25.23
C SER A 36 -9.04 14.06 -25.64
N ASN A 37 -9.86 14.53 -24.68
CA ASN A 37 -10.98 15.42 -24.96
C ASN A 37 -10.58 16.89 -25.10
N LEU A 38 -9.30 17.24 -24.86
CA LEU A 38 -8.83 18.62 -25.03
C LEU A 38 -8.67 18.95 -26.51
N LYS A 39 -9.15 20.13 -26.90
CA LYS A 39 -9.05 20.62 -28.28
C LYS A 39 -7.59 20.64 -28.75
N GLY A 40 -7.32 20.01 -29.89
CA GLY A 40 -5.98 19.90 -30.47
C GLY A 40 -5.14 18.74 -29.92
N ILE A 41 -5.68 17.88 -29.06
CA ILE A 41 -5.04 16.63 -28.65
C ILE A 41 -5.70 15.48 -29.41
N ASN A 42 -4.90 14.71 -30.14
CA ASN A 42 -5.39 13.60 -30.98
C ASN A 42 -5.39 12.28 -30.21
N LYS A 43 -4.35 12.05 -29.40
CA LYS A 43 -4.20 10.81 -28.65
C LYS A 43 -3.38 11.01 -27.40
N VAL A 44 -3.77 10.32 -26.34
CA VAL A 44 -3.02 10.26 -25.09
C VAL A 44 -2.84 8.80 -24.70
N ARG A 45 -1.63 8.45 -24.30
CA ARG A 45 -1.28 7.13 -23.80
C ARG A 45 -0.42 7.26 -22.55
N ILE A 46 -0.77 6.52 -21.51
CA ILE A 46 -0.08 6.47 -20.23
C ILE A 46 0.46 5.06 -20.02
N GLU A 47 1.75 5.00 -19.70
CA GLU A 47 2.46 3.79 -19.30
C GLU A 47 2.81 3.90 -17.81
N PRO A 48 1.99 3.34 -16.91
CA PRO A 48 2.14 3.55 -15.47
C PRO A 48 3.44 2.95 -14.92
N ILE A 49 3.87 1.79 -15.43
CA ILE A 49 5.09 1.09 -14.99
C ILE A 49 6.35 1.96 -15.14
N ILE A 50 6.43 2.76 -16.20
CA ILE A 50 7.55 3.67 -16.48
C ILE A 50 7.18 5.13 -16.24
N GLN A 51 6.02 5.37 -15.60
CA GLN A 51 5.50 6.68 -15.24
C GLN A 51 5.48 7.67 -16.42
N SER A 52 5.18 7.18 -17.62
CA SER A 52 5.31 7.97 -18.85
C SER A 52 3.95 8.31 -19.45
N MET A 53 3.77 9.55 -19.87
CA MET A 53 2.62 10.03 -20.62
C MET A 53 3.08 10.50 -22.00
N VAL A 54 2.47 9.98 -23.05
CA VAL A 54 2.68 10.36 -24.44
C VAL A 54 1.42 11.07 -24.93
N ILE A 55 1.60 12.25 -25.52
CA ILE A 55 0.54 13.10 -26.04
C ILE A 55 0.86 13.39 -27.49
N GLU A 56 -0.03 12.98 -28.39
CA GLU A 56 -0.03 13.37 -29.80
C GLU A 56 -1.01 14.54 -29.95
N TYR A 57 -0.54 15.64 -30.52
CA TYR A 57 -1.27 16.90 -30.57
C TYR A 57 -1.05 17.63 -31.90
N GLU A 58 -1.91 18.59 -32.21
CA GLU A 58 -1.81 19.42 -33.41
C GLU A 58 -1.11 20.74 -33.05
N PRO A 59 0.13 20.98 -33.52
CA PRO A 59 0.92 22.15 -33.13
C PRO A 59 0.28 23.50 -33.51
N GLU A 60 -0.57 23.49 -34.54
CA GLU A 60 -1.32 24.65 -35.01
C GLU A 60 -2.46 25.05 -34.06
N ILE A 61 -3.00 24.09 -33.30
CA ILE A 61 -4.13 24.31 -32.39
C ILE A 61 -3.66 24.48 -30.95
N VAL A 62 -2.72 23.64 -30.50
CA VAL A 62 -2.25 23.64 -29.10
C VAL A 62 -0.73 23.54 -29.02
N GLY A 63 -0.13 24.50 -28.31
CA GLY A 63 1.31 24.53 -28.10
C GLY A 63 1.76 23.65 -26.93
N ARG A 64 2.99 23.13 -27.01
CA ARG A 64 3.66 22.37 -25.94
C ARG A 64 3.50 23.00 -24.55
N ASN A 65 3.72 24.32 -24.43
CA ASN A 65 3.69 25.00 -23.14
C ASN A 65 2.28 24.98 -22.50
N MET A 66 1.23 25.01 -23.33
CA MET A 66 -0.15 24.89 -22.86
C MET A 66 -0.44 23.47 -22.37
N ILE A 67 0.03 22.45 -23.07
CA ILE A 67 -0.07 21.04 -22.63
C ILE A 67 0.63 20.84 -21.29
N LEU A 68 1.86 21.34 -21.14
CA LEU A 68 2.60 21.26 -19.88
C LEU A 68 1.88 21.98 -18.74
N ARG A 69 1.19 23.10 -19.04
CA ARG A 69 0.35 23.80 -18.07
C ARG A 69 -0.89 22.98 -17.66
N TYR A 70 -1.54 22.28 -18.59
CA TYR A 70 -2.65 21.38 -18.24
C TYR A 70 -2.19 20.22 -17.35
N ILE A 71 -1.04 19.62 -17.68
CA ILE A 71 -0.41 18.60 -16.85
C ILE A 71 -0.15 19.16 -15.45
N SER A 72 0.45 20.35 -15.36
CA SER A 72 0.77 20.93 -14.05
C SER A 72 -0.47 21.33 -13.24
N LEU A 73 -1.57 21.73 -13.87
CA LEU A 73 -2.81 22.01 -13.15
C LEU A 73 -3.47 20.71 -12.66
N PHE A 74 -3.58 19.72 -13.53
CA PHE A 74 -4.22 18.44 -13.22
C PHE A 74 -3.54 17.73 -12.05
N PHE A 75 -2.21 17.55 -12.12
CA PHE A 75 -1.48 16.82 -11.08
C PHE A 75 -1.29 17.62 -9.79
N ARG A 76 -1.57 18.93 -9.81
CA ARG A 76 -1.54 19.78 -8.61
C ARG A 76 -2.83 19.58 -7.84
N GLN A 77 -3.96 19.57 -8.54
CA GLN A 77 -5.27 19.29 -7.96
C GLN A 77 -5.36 17.83 -7.49
N SER A 78 -4.89 16.88 -8.30
CA SER A 78 -4.98 15.46 -7.95
C SER A 78 -4.13 15.08 -6.74
N ARG A 79 -3.05 15.80 -6.42
CA ARG A 79 -2.30 15.58 -5.16
C ARG A 79 -3.15 15.78 -3.92
N PHE A 80 -4.13 16.68 -3.94
CA PHE A 80 -5.06 16.86 -2.84
C PHE A 80 -6.08 15.70 -2.78
N ASP A 81 -6.49 15.17 -3.94
CA ASP A 81 -7.47 14.08 -4.06
C ASP A 81 -6.86 12.68 -3.75
N SER A 82 -5.55 12.49 -4.00
CA SER A 82 -4.82 11.27 -3.63
C SER A 82 -4.73 11.06 -2.12
N MET A 83 -4.73 12.12 -1.31
CA MET A 83 -4.79 11.98 0.15
C MET A 83 -6.13 11.39 0.61
N ASP A 84 -7.22 11.68 -0.10
CA ASP A 84 -8.55 11.14 0.19
C ASP A 84 -8.70 9.66 -0.24
N ARG A 85 -8.02 9.23 -1.31
CA ARG A 85 -7.96 7.80 -1.66
C ARG A 85 -7.12 6.97 -0.69
N PHE A 86 -5.99 7.49 -0.20
CA PHE A 86 -5.27 6.86 0.91
C PHE A 86 -6.15 6.75 2.16
N ARG A 87 -6.95 7.77 2.49
CA ARG A 87 -7.92 7.72 3.60
C ARG A 87 -8.99 6.63 3.42
N PHE A 88 -9.53 6.46 2.22
CA PHE A 88 -10.57 5.44 1.96
C PHE A 88 -10.02 4.00 1.93
N GLN A 89 -8.82 3.78 1.40
CA GLN A 89 -8.22 2.45 1.35
C GLN A 89 -7.62 2.03 2.70
N ALA A 90 -6.97 2.95 3.41
CA ALA A 90 -6.41 2.72 4.75
C ALA A 90 -7.48 2.28 5.76
N GLY A 91 -8.69 2.85 5.71
CA GLY A 91 -9.78 2.44 6.61
C GLY A 91 -10.23 0.98 6.39
N SER A 92 -10.22 0.51 5.14
CA SER A 92 -10.67 -0.84 4.78
C SER A 92 -9.64 -1.93 5.08
N ASP A 93 -8.35 -1.64 4.88
CA ASP A 93 -7.27 -2.58 5.15
C ASP A 93 -6.93 -2.64 6.65
N LEU A 94 -6.94 -1.49 7.35
CA LEU A 94 -6.81 -1.45 8.80
C LEU A 94 -7.91 -2.25 9.52
N ARG A 95 -9.16 -2.20 9.03
CA ARG A 95 -10.27 -2.98 9.59
C ARG A 95 -10.06 -4.48 9.41
N LYS A 96 -9.51 -4.92 8.26
CA LYS A 96 -9.20 -6.34 8.01
C LYS A 96 -8.05 -6.80 8.91
N ASP A 97 -7.05 -5.96 9.13
CA ASP A 97 -5.88 -6.29 9.96
C ASP A 97 -6.24 -6.36 11.44
N VAL A 98 -7.09 -5.44 11.92
CA VAL A 98 -7.68 -5.52 13.27
C VAL A 98 -8.50 -6.80 13.45
N PHE A 99 -9.34 -7.16 12.47
CA PHE A 99 -10.14 -8.39 12.53
C PHE A 99 -9.27 -9.66 12.56
N ARG A 100 -8.25 -9.72 11.69
CA ARG A 100 -7.30 -10.84 11.68
C ARG A 100 -6.54 -10.95 13.00
N SER A 101 -6.05 -9.83 13.54
CA SER A 101 -5.34 -9.80 14.83
C SER A 101 -6.21 -10.27 15.99
N LEU A 102 -7.50 -9.90 16.00
CA LEU A 102 -8.48 -10.42 16.97
C LEU A 102 -8.65 -11.94 16.85
N CYS A 103 -8.83 -12.47 15.63
CA CYS A 103 -8.94 -13.91 15.39
C CYS A 103 -7.70 -14.68 15.86
N THR A 104 -6.50 -14.16 15.56
CA THR A 104 -5.24 -14.75 16.02
C THR A 104 -5.12 -14.71 17.54
N GLY A 105 -5.53 -13.62 18.19
CA GLY A 105 -5.59 -13.50 19.65
C GLY A 105 -6.52 -14.53 20.28
N VAL A 106 -7.70 -14.77 19.69
CA VAL A 106 -8.64 -15.82 20.14
C VAL A 106 -8.03 -17.21 20.02
N LEU A 107 -7.32 -17.51 18.92
CA LEU A 107 -6.64 -18.79 18.74
C LEU A 107 -5.51 -19.01 19.75
N ILE A 108 -4.73 -17.97 20.04
CA ILE A 108 -3.67 -17.99 21.06
C ILE A 108 -4.28 -18.22 22.45
N LEU A 109 -5.37 -17.52 22.78
CA LEU A 109 -6.08 -17.68 24.05
C LEU A 109 -6.62 -19.12 24.20
N ALA A 110 -7.25 -19.65 23.15
CA ALA A 110 -7.75 -21.03 23.13
C ALA A 110 -6.60 -22.04 23.31
N ALA A 111 -5.46 -21.83 22.65
CA ALA A 111 -4.28 -22.66 22.81
C ALA A 111 -3.67 -22.58 24.21
N TYR A 112 -3.66 -21.39 24.83
CA TYR A 112 -3.16 -21.18 26.19
C TYR A 112 -4.03 -21.88 27.24
N VAL A 113 -5.35 -21.69 27.18
CA VAL A 113 -6.30 -22.36 28.08
C VAL A 113 -6.20 -23.88 27.94
N ARG A 114 -6.10 -24.39 26.70
CA ARG A 114 -6.00 -25.82 26.43
C ARG A 114 -4.66 -26.42 26.87
N LYS A 115 -3.56 -25.67 26.82
CA LYS A 115 -2.25 -26.11 27.35
C LYS A 115 -2.31 -26.44 28.85
N GLY A 116 -3.23 -25.82 29.60
CA GLY A 116 -3.50 -26.17 30.99
C GLY A 116 -4.11 -27.57 31.18
N PHE A 117 -4.74 -28.14 30.14
CA PHE A 117 -5.37 -29.47 30.18
C PHE A 117 -4.59 -30.55 29.41
N SER A 118 -3.71 -30.18 28.47
CA SER A 118 -2.86 -31.12 27.72
C SER A 118 -1.48 -30.52 27.44
N PRO A 119 -0.38 -31.13 27.92
CA PRO A 119 0.97 -30.59 27.80
C PRO A 119 1.65 -30.81 26.44
N ARG A 120 1.02 -31.55 25.52
CA ARG A 120 1.59 -31.79 24.17
C ARG A 120 1.16 -30.70 23.18
N PRO A 121 2.01 -30.37 22.19
CA PRO A 121 1.64 -29.44 21.12
C PRO A 121 0.46 -30.03 20.34
N ASP A 122 -0.70 -29.42 20.54
CA ASP A 122 -1.97 -29.82 19.93
C ASP A 122 -2.23 -28.98 18.67
N PHE A 123 -3.19 -29.39 17.84
CA PHE A 123 -3.59 -28.70 16.60
C PHE A 123 -3.75 -27.18 16.78
N PHE A 124 -4.28 -26.75 17.93
CA PHE A 124 -4.48 -25.34 18.27
C PHE A 124 -3.18 -24.53 18.37
N VAL A 125 -2.08 -25.13 18.83
CA VAL A 125 -0.77 -24.47 18.89
C VAL A 125 -0.24 -24.23 17.48
N TYR A 126 -0.36 -25.22 16.59
CA TYR A 126 0.02 -25.06 15.20
C TYR A 126 -0.87 -24.05 14.46
N ALA A 127 -2.18 -24.07 14.70
CA ALA A 127 -3.11 -23.09 14.12
C ALA A 127 -2.79 -21.66 14.57
N ALA A 128 -2.49 -21.45 15.86
CA ALA A 128 -2.08 -20.15 16.38
C ALA A 128 -0.75 -19.66 15.77
N VAL A 129 0.23 -20.55 15.63
CA VAL A 129 1.53 -20.26 14.99
C VAL A 129 1.35 -19.88 13.52
N ILE A 130 0.61 -20.68 12.74
CA ILE A 130 0.38 -20.42 11.32
C ILE A 130 -0.42 -19.13 11.13
N SER A 131 -1.44 -18.89 11.95
CA SER A 131 -2.23 -17.66 11.91
C SER A 131 -1.39 -16.43 12.24
N THR A 132 -0.51 -16.53 13.24
CA THR A 132 0.42 -15.45 13.61
C THR A 132 1.40 -15.17 12.47
N ALA A 133 2.03 -16.21 11.91
CA ALA A 133 2.93 -16.06 10.78
C ALA A 133 2.24 -15.42 9.57
N TYR A 134 1.02 -15.87 9.24
CA TYR A 134 0.23 -15.30 8.16
C TYR A 134 -0.09 -13.81 8.40
N MET A 135 -0.55 -13.46 9.61
CA MET A 135 -0.87 -12.09 10.00
C MET A 135 0.31 -11.16 9.77
N VAL A 136 1.49 -11.50 10.30
CA VAL A 136 2.70 -10.68 10.17
C VAL A 136 3.13 -10.56 8.70
N LEU A 137 3.08 -11.64 7.91
CA LEU A 137 3.43 -11.60 6.48
C LEU A 137 2.46 -10.76 5.64
N THR A 138 1.21 -10.64 6.09
CA THR A 138 0.20 -9.83 5.40
C THR A 138 0.21 -8.36 5.81
N HIS A 139 0.78 -8.01 6.97
CA HIS A 139 0.70 -6.69 7.57
C HIS A 139 1.93 -5.80 7.27
N GLY A 140 2.32 -5.68 5.99
CA GLY A 140 3.39 -4.75 5.62
C GLY A 140 3.66 -4.65 4.12
N GLU A 141 3.97 -3.43 3.63
CA GLU A 141 4.32 -3.19 2.21
C GLU A 141 5.62 -3.91 1.79
N ASN A 142 6.48 -4.25 2.76
CA ASN A 142 7.74 -4.96 2.56
C ASN A 142 7.75 -6.32 3.30
N LYS A 143 6.93 -7.24 2.80
CA LYS A 143 6.56 -8.56 3.37
C LYS A 143 7.69 -9.44 3.96
N PHE A 144 8.95 -9.25 3.56
CA PHE A 144 10.10 -10.04 4.04
C PHE A 144 11.18 -9.24 4.78
N ARG A 145 11.05 -7.91 4.84
CA ARG A 145 12.05 -7.03 5.48
C ARG A 145 11.61 -6.51 6.85
N HIS A 146 10.40 -6.85 7.30
CA HIS A 146 9.98 -6.49 8.65
C HIS A 146 10.82 -7.25 9.67
N PRO A 147 11.50 -6.55 10.60
CA PRO A 147 12.34 -7.20 11.61
C PRO A 147 11.56 -8.17 12.49
N ASP A 148 10.24 -8.00 12.63
CA ASP A 148 9.38 -8.86 13.47
C ASP A 148 9.09 -10.22 12.83
N VAL A 149 9.01 -10.28 11.48
CA VAL A 149 8.91 -11.55 10.72
C VAL A 149 10.18 -12.36 10.93
N ILE A 150 11.33 -11.70 10.79
CA ILE A 150 12.65 -12.33 10.90
C ILE A 150 12.88 -12.82 12.34
N THR A 151 12.53 -11.98 13.32
CA THR A 151 12.62 -12.33 14.74
C THR A 151 11.70 -13.50 15.11
N GLY A 152 10.46 -13.51 14.59
CA GLY A 152 9.51 -14.60 14.81
C GLY A 152 10.00 -15.93 14.23
N ILE A 153 10.48 -15.93 12.98
CA ILE A 153 11.04 -17.11 12.31
C ILE A 153 12.29 -17.59 13.04
N ALA A 154 13.25 -16.71 13.32
CA ALA A 154 14.49 -17.05 14.02
C ALA A 154 14.24 -17.62 15.43
N SER A 155 13.28 -17.05 16.16
CA SER A 155 12.90 -17.51 17.50
C SER A 155 12.23 -18.89 17.47
N MET A 156 11.41 -19.19 16.45
CA MET A 156 10.83 -20.52 16.28
C MET A 156 11.88 -21.60 16.00
N PHE A 157 12.91 -21.28 15.22
CA PHE A 157 14.03 -22.19 14.98
C PHE A 157 14.94 -22.35 16.21
N SER A 158 15.12 -21.30 17.01
CA SER A 158 16.04 -21.29 18.16
C SER A 158 15.44 -21.91 19.43
N LEU A 159 14.17 -21.66 19.75
CA LEU A 159 13.56 -22.05 21.03
C LEU A 159 12.90 -23.43 21.03
N GLY A 160 12.82 -24.08 19.86
CA GLY A 160 12.25 -25.41 19.69
C GLY A 160 10.72 -25.49 19.85
N VAL A 161 10.16 -26.66 19.50
CA VAL A 161 8.71 -26.90 19.37
C VAL A 161 7.93 -26.65 20.67
N ASN A 162 8.59 -26.76 21.83
CA ASN A 162 7.98 -26.63 23.15
C ASN A 162 7.61 -25.19 23.55
N ASN A 163 8.27 -24.19 22.92
CA ASN A 163 8.08 -22.77 23.21
C ASN A 163 7.34 -22.02 22.09
N LEU A 164 6.81 -22.74 21.09
CA LEU A 164 6.12 -22.15 19.94
C LEU A 164 4.98 -21.19 20.33
N LEU A 165 4.22 -21.53 21.37
CA LEU A 165 3.15 -20.68 21.87
C LEU A 165 3.67 -19.35 22.44
N GLN A 166 4.80 -19.37 23.16
CA GLN A 166 5.41 -18.16 23.71
C GLN A 166 5.93 -17.25 22.61
N VAL A 167 6.58 -17.83 21.60
CA VAL A 167 7.04 -17.08 20.42
C VAL A 167 5.85 -16.46 19.68
N ALA A 168 4.79 -17.24 19.42
CA ALA A 168 3.57 -16.74 18.77
C ALA A 168 2.91 -15.61 19.57
N MET A 169 2.86 -15.71 20.91
CA MET A 169 2.33 -14.65 21.78
C MET A 169 3.13 -13.35 21.68
N ILE A 170 4.47 -13.43 21.73
CA ILE A 170 5.34 -12.24 21.64
C ILE A 170 5.20 -11.59 20.26
N THR A 171 5.26 -12.39 19.20
CA THR A 171 5.11 -11.90 17.82
C THR A 171 3.73 -11.27 17.60
N TRP A 172 2.66 -11.88 18.13
CA TRP A 172 1.33 -11.29 18.06
C TRP A 172 1.22 -9.98 18.84
N ALA A 173 1.82 -9.89 20.04
CA ALA A 173 1.78 -8.68 20.86
C ALA A 173 2.48 -7.49 20.17
N VAL A 174 3.63 -7.72 19.56
CA VAL A 174 4.36 -6.69 18.79
C VAL A 174 3.50 -6.22 17.61
N ASN A 175 2.95 -7.15 16.83
CA ASN A 175 2.11 -6.82 15.67
C ASN A 175 0.81 -6.09 16.09
N ALA A 176 0.23 -6.45 17.24
CA ALA A 176 -0.94 -5.75 17.78
C ALA A 176 -0.60 -4.30 18.16
N LEU A 177 0.55 -4.05 18.79
CA LEU A 177 1.01 -2.70 19.13
C LEU A 177 1.22 -1.84 17.88
N GLU A 178 1.75 -2.42 16.81
CA GLU A 178 1.91 -1.75 15.53
C GLU A 178 0.58 -1.34 14.91
N ILE A 179 -0.39 -2.27 14.86
CA ILE A 179 -1.76 -1.96 14.41
C ILE A 179 -2.37 -0.83 15.24
N PHE A 180 -2.21 -0.85 16.57
CA PHE A 180 -2.72 0.22 17.45
C PHE A 180 -2.02 1.57 17.20
N HIS A 181 -0.72 1.55 16.94
CA HIS A 181 0.05 2.75 16.61
C HIS A 181 -0.45 3.36 15.28
N ASP A 182 -0.67 2.51 14.27
CA ASP A 182 -1.20 2.93 12.96
C ASP A 182 -2.65 3.43 13.03
N MET A 183 -3.48 2.81 13.87
CA MET A 183 -4.83 3.32 14.17
C MET A 183 -4.78 4.73 14.76
N ARG A 184 -3.92 4.98 15.77
CA ARG A 184 -3.76 6.31 16.38
C ARG A 184 -3.22 7.34 15.39
N ARG A 185 -2.27 6.93 14.54
CA ARG A 185 -1.71 7.79 13.49
C ARG A 185 -2.77 8.18 12.47
N SER A 186 -3.59 7.23 12.02
CA SER A 186 -4.71 7.47 11.12
C SER A 186 -5.76 8.42 11.72
N GLN A 187 -6.11 8.24 13.00
CA GLN A 187 -7.03 9.13 13.71
C GLN A 187 -6.50 10.57 13.84
N ARG A 188 -5.20 10.77 14.09
CA ARG A 188 -4.61 12.13 14.13
C ARG A 188 -4.67 12.84 12.78
N LEU A 189 -4.55 12.11 11.69
CA LEU A 189 -4.67 12.66 10.33
C LEU A 189 -6.11 13.00 9.94
N LEU A 190 -7.13 12.55 10.68
CA LEU A 190 -8.53 12.91 10.47
C LEU A 190 -8.95 14.22 11.17
N TYR A 191 -8.12 14.73 12.09
CA TYR A 191 -8.36 15.97 12.86
C TYR A 191 -7.53 17.17 12.38
N ILE A 192 -6.83 17.04 11.24
CA ILE A 192 -6.11 18.11 10.53
C ILE A 192 -6.77 18.27 9.15
#